data_AF-D9MWS3-F1
#
_entry.id   AF-D9MWS3-F1
#
_cell.length_a   1.000
_cell.length_b   1.000
_cell.length_c   1.000
_cell.angle_alpha   90.00
_cell.angle_beta   90.00
_cell.angle_gamma   90.00
#
_symmetry.space_group_name_H-M   'P 1'
#
loop_
_entity.id
_entity.type
_entity.pdbx_description
1 polymer ?
#
loop_
_entity_poly.entity_id
_entity_poly.type
_entity_poly.pdbx_seq_one_letter_code
_entity_poly.pdbx_strand_id
1 'polypeptide(L)' 'HLPIVVEGHLLSVADYMGHMYIRTGTPEYTRLIEKGSLRTFGGHTTVIAAFFAAFVTMLMFCVWWYL' A
#
# COMPACT_ATOMS: atom_id res chain seq x y z
N HIS A 1 9.53 7.35 -1.34
CA HIS A 1 8.45 8.32 -1.56
C HIS A 1 9.04 9.72 -1.53
N LEU A 2 9.19 10.37 -2.68
CA LEU A 2 9.58 11.78 -2.73
C LEU A 2 8.31 12.64 -2.52
N PRO A 3 8.25 13.50 -1.49
CA PRO A 3 7.14 14.42 -1.30
C PRO A 3 7.17 15.56 -2.33
N ILE A 4 6.01 15.96 -2.82
CA ILE A 4 5.78 17.14 -3.65
C ILE A 4 4.54 17.88 -3.15
N VAL A 5 4.54 19.20 -3.27
CA VAL A 5 3.37 20.04 -2.96
C VAL A 5 2.73 20.48 -4.27
N VAL A 6 1.47 20.12 -4.47
CA VAL A 6 0.67 20.48 -5.65
C VAL A 6 -0.63 21.10 -5.16
N GLU A 7 -0.96 22.30 -5.65
CA GLU A 7 -2.18 23.03 -5.26
C GLU A 7 -2.35 23.18 -3.72
N GLY A 8 -1.23 23.25 -2.98
CA GLY A 8 -1.23 23.33 -1.51
C GLY A 8 -1.37 21.99 -0.78
N HIS A 9 -1.54 20.87 -1.50
CA HIS A 9 -1.63 19.53 -0.93
C HIS A 9 -0.29 18.80 -0.98
N LEU A 10 0.07 18.11 0.10
CA LEU A 10 1.23 17.22 0.15
C LEU A 10 0.88 15.88 -0.50
N LEU A 11 1.54 15.56 -1.61
CA LEU A 11 1.38 14.30 -2.34
C LEU A 11 2.74 13.62 -2.48
N SER A 12 2.73 12.31 -2.73
CA SER A 12 3.93 11.64 -3.23
C SER A 12 3.98 11.75 -4.76
N VAL A 13 5.18 11.71 -5.34
CA VAL A 13 5.32 11.65 -6.82
C VAL A 13 4.50 10.51 -7.42
N ALA A 14 4.40 9.37 -6.73
CA ALA A 14 3.59 8.24 -7.21
C ALA A 14 2.08 8.55 -7.25
N ASP A 15 1.57 9.28 -6.26
CA ASP A 15 0.16 9.68 -6.23
C ASP A 15 -0.12 10.78 -7.26
N TYR A 16 0.81 11.72 -7.44
CA TYR A 16 0.70 12.75 -8.48
C TYR A 16 0.69 12.15 -9.89
N MET A 17 1.51 11.15 -10.17
CA MET A 17 1.46 10.42 -11.45
C MET A 17 0.10 9.77 -11.69
N GLY A 18 -0.50 9.17 -10.65
CA GLY A 18 -1.86 8.61 -10.74
C GLY A 18 -2.95 9.66 -10.94
N HIS A 19 -2.70 10.91 -10.54
CA HIS A 19 -3.59 12.04 -10.78
C HIS A 19 -3.44 12.61 -12.20
N MET A 20 -2.20 12.71 -12.69
CA MET A 20 -1.89 13.25 -14.02
C MET A 20 -2.30 12.29 -15.15
N TYR A 21 -2.07 10.99 -14.98
CA TYR A 21 -2.43 9.97 -15.97
C TYR A 21 -3.77 9.34 -15.62
N ILE A 22 -4.82 9.86 -16.25
CA ILE A 22 -6.21 9.47 -15.99
C ILE A 22 -6.45 8.01 -16.36
N ARG A 23 -6.94 7.22 -15.40
CA ARG A 23 -7.38 5.84 -15.59
C ARG A 23 -8.90 5.74 -15.48
N THR A 24 -9.59 5.77 -16.62
CA THR A 24 -11.06 5.88 -16.72
C THR A 24 -11.86 4.85 -15.91
N GLY A 25 -11.34 3.63 -15.75
CA GLY A 25 -11.99 2.57 -14.98
C GLY A 25 -11.46 2.33 -13.56
N THR A 26 -10.47 3.09 -13.08
CA THR A 26 -9.85 2.86 -11.76
C THR A 26 -9.71 4.15 -10.96
N PRO A 27 -10.81 4.62 -10.34
CA PRO A 27 -10.80 5.84 -9.56
C PRO A 27 -10.01 5.67 -8.25
N GLU A 28 -9.61 6.79 -7.65
CA GLU A 28 -8.71 6.83 -6.49
C GLU A 28 -9.28 6.13 -5.24
N TYR A 29 -10.59 6.23 -5.01
CA TYR A 29 -11.26 5.58 -3.89
C TYR A 29 -11.29 4.05 -3.97
N THR A 30 -11.03 3.45 -5.15
CA THR A 30 -10.95 1.99 -5.32
C THR A 30 -9.59 1.43 -4.86
N ARG A 31 -8.60 2.28 -4.56
CA ARG A 31 -7.26 1.84 -4.13
C ARG A 31 -7.31 1.23 -2.73
N LEU A 32 -6.83 -0.01 -2.64
CA LEU A 32 -6.54 -0.68 -1.37
C LEU A 32 -5.10 -0.36 -0.95
N ILE A 33 -4.93 0.74 -0.24
CA ILE A 33 -3.64 1.19 0.32
C ILE A 33 -3.82 1.53 1.79
N GLU A 34 -2.71 1.71 2.51
CA GLU A 34 -2.73 2.17 3.89
C GLU A 34 -3.38 3.57 3.99
N LYS A 35 -4.42 3.71 4.82
CA LYS A 35 -5.03 5.01 5.21
C LYS A 35 -4.91 5.33 6.70
N GLY A 36 -4.23 4.47 7.46
CA GLY A 36 -4.15 4.52 8.93
C GLY A 36 -5.40 3.97 9.63
N SER A 37 -5.26 3.59 10.91
CA SER A 37 -6.37 3.20 11.79
C SER A 37 -6.11 3.66 13.21
N LEU A 38 -7.13 3.73 14.06
CA LEU A 38 -6.95 4.08 15.48
C LEU A 38 -6.06 3.10 16.26
N ARG A 39 -5.78 1.93 15.68
CA ARG A 39 -4.94 0.87 16.27
C ARG A 39 -3.52 0.82 15.69
N THR A 40 -3.18 1.64 14.69
CA THR A 40 -1.86 1.59 14.05
C THR A 40 -0.83 2.39 14.83
N PHE A 41 0.32 1.77 15.09
CA PHE A 41 1.53 2.50 15.47
C PHE A 41 2.20 3.03 14.19
N GLY A 42 2.08 4.34 13.97
CA GLY A 42 2.57 4.99 12.74
C GLY A 42 4.05 4.71 12.49
N GLY A 43 4.42 4.53 11.22
CA GLY A 43 5.81 4.28 10.80
C GLY A 43 6.30 2.83 10.91
N HIS A 44 5.59 1.94 11.62
CA HIS A 44 5.96 0.52 11.76
C HIS A 44 5.15 -0.43 10.86
N THR A 45 4.23 0.09 10.07
CA THR A 45 3.29 -0.69 9.25
C THR A 45 3.99 -1.63 8.27
N THR A 46 5.08 -1.17 7.63
CA THR A 46 5.85 -1.96 6.64
C THR A 46 6.49 -3.21 7.25
N VAL A 47 7.09 -3.08 8.43
CA VAL A 47 7.76 -4.19 9.12
C VAL A 47 6.74 -5.23 9.55
N ILE A 48 5.64 -4.79 10.18
CA ILE A 48 4.57 -5.69 10.63
C ILE A 48 3.95 -6.44 9.44
N ALA A 49 3.68 -5.73 8.33
CA ALA A 49 3.16 -6.36 7.11
C ALA A 49 4.12 -7.38 6.50
N ALA A 50 5.43 -7.10 6.50
CA ALA A 50 6.45 -8.02 5.99
C ALA A 50 6.53 -9.31 6.82
N PHE A 51 6.52 -9.22 8.14
CA PHE A 51 6.49 -10.39 9.02
C PHE A 51 5.21 -11.21 8.84
N PHE A 52 4.07 -10.53 8.76
CA PHE A 52 2.79 -11.19 8.50
C PHE A 52 2.79 -11.94 7.15
N ALA A 53 3.27 -11.30 6.09
CA ALA A 53 3.38 -11.91 4.77
C ALA A 53 4.31 -13.14 4.81
N ALA A 54 5.49 -13.04 5.42
CA ALA A 54 6.42 -14.16 5.55
C ALA A 54 5.81 -15.38 6.25
N PHE A 55 5.05 -15.15 7.33
CA PHE A 55 4.36 -16.23 8.05
C PHE A 55 3.32 -16.92 7.17
N VAL A 56 2.46 -16.16 6.50
CA VAL A 56 1.42 -16.70 5.60
C VAL A 56 2.05 -17.42 4.41
N THR A 57 3.13 -16.89 3.84
CA THR A 57 3.86 -17.52 2.73
C THR A 57 4.46 -18.86 3.14
N MET A 58 5.01 -19.00 4.35
CA MET A 58 5.52 -20.29 4.84
C MET A 58 4.43 -21.37 4.88
N LEU A 59 3.23 -21.03 5.38
CA LEU A 59 2.10 -21.96 5.41
C LEU A 59 1.63 -22.32 4.01
N MET A 60 1.45 -21.32 3.14
CA MET A 60 1.04 -21.55 1.75
C MET A 60 2.04 -22.38 0.98
N PHE A 61 3.35 -22.18 1.23
CA PHE A 61 4.41 -23.00 0.64
C PHE A 61 4.29 -24.46 1.07
N CYS A 62 4.11 -24.75 2.36
CA CYS A 62 3.89 -26.13 2.82
C CYS A 62 2.65 -26.76 2.17
N VAL A 63 1.53 -26.04 2.10
CA VAL A 63 0.29 -26.56 1.47
C VAL A 63 0.51 -26.86 -0.01
N TRP A 64 1.07 -25.91 -0.76
CA TRP A 64 1.30 -26.08 -2.20
C TRP A 64 2.37 -27.10 -2.54
N TRP A 65 3.31 -27.36 -1.63
CA TRP A 65 4.33 -28.38 -1.85
C TRP A 65 3.76 -29.81 -1.81
N TYR A 66 2.70 -30.02 -1.03
CA TYR A 66 2.06 -31.34 -0.85
C TYR A 66 0.77 -31.52 -1.66
N LEU A 67 0.30 -30.47 -2.34
CA LEU A 67 -0.86 -30.50 -3.23
C LEU A 67 -0.42 -30.74 -4.68
#